data_AF-A0A5A7V8Y9-F1
#
_entry.id   AF-A0A5A7V8Y9-F1
#
_cell.length_a   1.000
_cell.length_b   1.000
_cell.length_c   1.000
_cell.angle_alpha   90.00
_cell.angle_beta   90.00
_cell.angle_gamma   90.00
#
_symmetry.space_group_name_H-M   'P 1'
#
loop_
_entity.id
_entity.type
_entity.pdbx_description
1 polymer ?
#
loop_
_entity_poly.entity_id
_entity_poly.type
_entity_poly.pdbx_seq_one_letter_code
_entity_poly.pdbx_strand_id
1 'polypeptide(L)'
;MWRLKIGKDGNDPYIYSMNNFVGRQIWEFDPNARTPEEQAEVEHLRQRFAKNRFNGLPNGDLLWRLQFLREKKFKQSIPQEKVEDGEEISYEKASNAMRRGAHFLAAIQASDGHWPSETSGPQFYLCPMLICIYIMGIMDTILSPEHKKEMLRYVYNHQNEDGGWGLHVGGHSNMFCTTFNYISLRLLGEGPEVEELSKSRNWIRHHGGVTSIPSWGKTWLSILNVFDWSGSNPMPPEYWMLPTWLPIHPSNMMCYTRITYMPMSYLYGKRFQAPLTSFVLQLRDELHTQPYHQIDWKKARHMCAMEDLYFPHPIVQDLLWDTLYLLSEPLMTRWPFNKLIRQKALNETMRHIHYEDENSRYVTIGCVEKPLCMLACWIEDPNSESVKKHLARLPDYFWMAEDGMKIQSFGSQSWDAALAMGALLSCNITHEIETVLNNGHQFIKNSQVRNNPSGDYKSMFRHMSKGSWTFSDCDHGWQLSDSTAENLKCCLLLSLLPPEIVGEKMEPERLYDAVNVILSLQSKNGGLPPWEPASSYYWMEFPSPLSKFRIVLQEMKIWSKISDFFFDR
;
A
#
# COMPACT_ATOMS: atom_id res chain seq x y z
N MET A 1 -5.45 17.68 18.49
CA MET A 1 -6.41 16.96 17.65
C MET A 1 -5.76 16.75 16.29
N TRP A 2 -5.93 15.57 15.72
CA TRP A 2 -5.47 15.29 14.36
C TRP A 2 -6.27 16.10 13.35
N ARG A 3 -5.59 16.71 12.38
CA ARG A 3 -6.19 17.45 11.28
C ARG A 3 -5.63 16.95 9.96
N LEU A 4 -6.51 16.70 9.01
CA LEU A 4 -6.12 16.40 7.64
C LEU A 4 -5.71 17.71 6.95
N LYS A 5 -4.53 17.72 6.34
CA LYS A 5 -4.01 18.82 5.53
C LYS A 5 -3.96 18.39 4.07
N ILE A 6 -4.35 19.31 3.19
CA ILE A 6 -4.46 19.10 1.75
C ILE A 6 -3.48 20.01 1.02
N GLY A 7 -2.76 19.46 0.03
CA GLY A 7 -1.99 20.26 -0.93
C GLY A 7 -0.76 20.97 -0.36
N LYS A 8 -0.17 20.46 0.73
CA LYS A 8 0.96 21.10 1.41
C LYS A 8 2.25 20.31 1.24
N ASP A 9 3.35 21.02 1.06
CA ASP A 9 4.72 20.50 1.06
C ASP A 9 5.37 20.51 2.46
N GLY A 10 4.91 21.40 3.33
CA GLY A 10 5.53 21.65 4.63
C GLY A 10 6.82 22.46 4.55
N ASN A 11 7.14 23.06 3.39
CA ASN A 11 8.45 23.65 3.05
C ASN A 11 9.64 22.69 3.25
N ASP A 12 9.44 21.38 3.08
CA ASP A 12 10.52 20.40 3.21
C ASP A 12 11.43 20.42 1.97
N PRO A 13 12.74 20.68 2.08
CA PRO A 13 13.63 20.73 0.92
C PRO A 13 13.84 19.37 0.24
N TYR A 14 13.43 18.26 0.88
CA TYR A 14 13.53 16.91 0.35
C TYR A 14 12.24 16.43 -0.31
N ILE A 15 11.23 17.30 -0.44
CA ILE A 15 10.02 17.00 -1.17
C ILE A 15 9.87 17.88 -2.41
N TYR A 16 9.44 17.27 -3.50
CA TYR A 16 9.16 17.94 -4.76
C TYR A 16 7.97 17.29 -5.43
N SER A 17 7.27 18.08 -6.25
CA SER A 17 6.02 17.68 -6.89
C SER A 17 5.96 18.09 -8.36
N MET A 18 5.24 17.31 -9.15
CA MET A 18 4.97 17.57 -10.57
C MET A 18 3.69 18.36 -10.80
N ASN A 19 2.86 18.57 -9.77
CA ASN A 19 1.58 19.25 -9.86
C ASN A 19 1.32 20.22 -8.69
N ASN A 20 2.37 20.76 -8.06
CA ASN A 20 2.28 21.63 -6.89
C ASN A 20 1.51 21.00 -5.72
N PHE A 21 1.75 19.70 -5.47
CA PHE A 21 1.19 18.92 -4.37
C PHE A 21 -0.34 18.73 -4.40
N VAL A 22 -1.00 19.05 -5.51
CA VAL A 22 -2.44 18.79 -5.68
C VAL A 22 -2.73 17.29 -5.48
N GLY A 23 -3.67 16.97 -4.60
CA GLY A 23 -4.00 15.61 -4.18
C GLY A 23 -3.23 15.10 -2.96
N ARG A 24 -2.15 15.76 -2.55
CA ARG A 24 -1.40 15.33 -1.37
C ARG A 24 -2.23 15.50 -0.10
N GLN A 25 -2.31 14.45 0.70
CA GLN A 25 -3.10 14.39 1.93
C GLN A 25 -2.23 13.86 3.09
N ILE A 26 -2.07 14.66 4.15
CA ILE A 26 -1.25 14.29 5.32
C ILE A 26 -1.97 14.65 6.63
N TRP A 27 -1.75 13.85 7.66
CA TRP A 27 -2.30 14.09 8.99
C TRP A 27 -1.29 14.78 9.90
N GLU A 28 -1.70 15.88 10.52
CA GLU A 28 -0.89 16.62 11.50
C GLU A 28 -1.61 16.67 12.85
N PHE A 29 -0.85 16.49 13.93
CA PHE A 29 -1.40 16.66 15.27
C PHE A 29 -1.26 18.12 15.72
N ASP A 30 -2.39 18.79 15.95
CA ASP A 30 -2.43 20.15 16.48
C ASP A 30 -2.77 20.12 18.00
N PRO A 31 -1.83 20.44 18.90
CA PRO A 31 -2.10 20.44 20.33
C PRO A 31 -3.07 21.54 20.77
N ASN A 32 -3.28 22.59 19.98
CA ASN A 32 -4.03 23.80 20.33
C ASN A 32 -5.42 23.88 19.67
N ALA A 33 -5.70 23.09 18.62
CA ALA A 33 -7.00 23.05 17.95
C ALA A 33 -8.08 22.30 18.76
N ARG A 34 -8.36 22.75 19.99
CA ARG A 34 -9.27 22.11 20.95
C ARG A 34 -10.45 23.02 21.25
N THR A 35 -11.65 22.67 20.77
CA THR A 35 -12.85 22.95 21.56
C THR A 35 -13.25 21.68 22.32
N PRO A 36 -13.76 21.79 23.56
CA PRO A 36 -14.22 20.62 24.33
C PRO A 36 -15.25 19.77 23.59
N GLU A 37 -16.12 20.42 22.81
CA GLU A 37 -17.17 19.78 22.03
C GLU A 37 -16.60 18.91 20.90
N GLU A 38 -15.62 19.44 20.15
CA GLU A 38 -14.97 18.67 19.08
C GLU A 38 -14.25 17.45 19.65
N GLN A 39 -13.58 17.60 20.79
CA GLN A 39 -12.88 16.51 21.44
C GLN A 39 -13.84 15.42 21.94
N ALA A 40 -14.96 15.81 22.53
CA ALA A 40 -15.98 14.89 23.01
C ALA A 40 -16.60 14.09 21.85
N GLU A 41 -16.85 14.72 20.70
CA GLU A 41 -17.40 14.02 19.53
C GLU A 41 -16.41 13.02 18.94
N VAL A 42 -15.14 13.41 18.77
CA VAL A 42 -14.09 12.51 18.28
C VAL A 42 -13.93 11.31 19.22
N GLU A 43 -13.93 11.53 20.53
CA GLU A 43 -13.82 10.43 21.49
C GLU A 43 -15.07 9.53 21.50
N HIS A 44 -16.27 10.11 21.34
CA HIS A 44 -17.49 9.34 21.18
C HIS A 44 -17.43 8.42 19.94
N LEU A 45 -16.93 8.91 18.80
CA LEU A 45 -16.74 8.08 17.60
C LEU A 45 -15.78 6.92 17.84
N ARG A 46 -14.66 7.17 18.52
CA ARG A 46 -13.66 6.14 18.86
C ARG A 46 -14.24 5.08 19.79
N GLN A 47 -14.97 5.50 20.82
CA GLN A 47 -15.65 4.58 21.74
C GLN A 47 -16.73 3.76 21.03
N ARG A 48 -17.50 4.40 20.13
CA ARG A 48 -18.48 3.71 19.29
C ARG A 48 -17.81 2.68 18.40
N PHE A 49 -16.68 2.99 17.77
CA PHE A 49 -15.93 2.02 16.98
C PHE A 49 -15.46 0.85 17.85
N ALA A 50 -14.76 1.13 18.95
CA ALA A 50 -14.22 0.11 19.85
C ALA A 50 -15.30 -0.84 20.40
N LYS A 51 -16.49 -0.32 20.74
CA LYS A 51 -17.63 -1.12 21.20
C LYS A 51 -18.18 -2.07 20.11
N ASN A 52 -18.04 -1.70 18.85
CA ASN A 52 -18.56 -2.46 17.70
C ASN A 52 -17.48 -3.16 16.89
N ARG A 53 -16.23 -3.20 17.38
CA ARG A 53 -15.06 -3.66 16.61
C ARG A 53 -15.18 -5.10 16.09
N PHE A 54 -15.92 -5.95 16.81
CA PHE A 54 -16.14 -7.35 16.44
C PHE A 54 -17.26 -7.55 15.40
N ASN A 55 -17.94 -6.48 14.98
CA ASN A 55 -18.98 -6.57 13.93
C ASN A 55 -18.38 -6.59 12.50
N GLY A 56 -17.05 -6.64 12.36
CA GLY A 56 -16.37 -6.76 11.07
C GLY A 56 -16.48 -5.53 10.16
N LEU A 57 -16.87 -4.37 10.69
CA LEU A 57 -17.03 -3.14 9.92
C LEU A 57 -15.68 -2.43 9.77
N PRO A 58 -15.27 -2.04 8.54
CA PRO A 58 -14.17 -1.11 8.38
C PRO A 58 -14.54 0.25 8.97
N ASN A 59 -13.54 1.11 9.15
CA ASN A 59 -13.79 2.50 9.53
C ASN A 59 -14.55 3.24 8.42
N GLY A 60 -15.23 4.32 8.80
CA GLY A 60 -16.03 5.17 7.94
C GLY A 60 -15.40 6.53 7.67
N ASP A 61 -14.11 6.71 7.95
CA ASP A 61 -13.37 7.95 7.70
C ASP A 61 -13.99 9.19 8.37
N LEU A 62 -14.56 8.99 9.56
CA LEU A 62 -15.47 9.97 10.15
C LEU A 62 -14.75 11.23 10.65
N LEU A 63 -13.48 11.12 11.02
CA LEU A 63 -12.73 12.22 11.62
C LEU A 63 -12.50 13.37 10.64
N TRP A 64 -11.98 13.10 9.43
CA TRP A 64 -11.77 14.15 8.44
C TRP A 64 -13.09 14.64 7.84
N ARG A 65 -14.10 13.76 7.69
CA ARG A 65 -15.43 14.16 7.22
C ARG A 65 -16.05 15.18 8.18
N LEU A 66 -16.00 14.92 9.48
CA LEU A 66 -16.45 15.89 10.49
C LEU A 66 -15.68 17.22 10.40
N GLN A 67 -14.35 17.16 10.23
CA GLN A 67 -13.54 18.36 10.03
C GLN A 67 -14.05 19.19 8.84
N PHE A 68 -14.20 18.60 7.66
CA PHE A 68 -14.59 19.33 6.45
C PHE A 68 -16.03 19.86 6.52
N LEU A 69 -16.97 19.06 7.05
CA LEU A 69 -18.35 19.50 7.21
C LEU A 69 -18.46 20.71 8.15
N ARG A 70 -17.64 20.75 9.22
CA ARG A 70 -17.58 21.89 10.13
C ARG A 70 -16.96 23.12 9.49
N GLU A 71 -15.82 22.97 8.83
CA GLU A 71 -15.13 24.06 8.14
C GLU A 71 -16.05 24.73 7.10
N LYS A 72 -16.85 23.93 6.39
CA LYS A 72 -17.86 24.41 5.43
C LYS A 72 -19.21 24.79 6.04
N LYS A 73 -19.38 24.64 7.36
CA LYS A 73 -20.65 24.86 8.08
C LYS A 73 -21.83 24.13 7.43
N PHE A 74 -21.57 22.94 6.90
CA PHE A 74 -22.56 22.17 6.16
C PHE A 74 -23.71 21.76 7.07
N LYS A 75 -24.94 21.91 6.55
CA LYS A 75 -26.15 21.37 7.16
C LYS A 75 -26.94 20.65 6.07
N GLN A 76 -27.23 19.37 6.30
CA GLN A 76 -28.06 18.61 5.39
C GLN A 76 -29.51 19.14 5.46
N SER A 77 -29.94 19.83 4.41
CA SER A 77 -31.29 20.41 4.30
C SER A 77 -32.31 19.40 3.79
N ILE A 78 -31.87 18.35 3.11
CA ILE A 78 -32.74 17.32 2.53
C ILE A 78 -33.01 16.25 3.60
N PRO A 79 -34.29 16.04 4.00
CA PRO A 79 -34.64 15.02 4.99
C PRO A 79 -34.21 13.63 4.56
N GLN A 80 -33.92 12.76 5.53
CA GLN A 80 -33.66 11.36 5.24
C GLN A 80 -34.96 10.66 4.89
N GLU A 81 -35.01 10.07 3.69
CA GLU A 81 -36.09 9.18 3.28
C GLU A 81 -36.03 7.88 4.07
N LYS A 82 -37.19 7.40 4.52
CA LYS A 82 -37.37 6.07 5.10
C LYS A 82 -38.32 5.28 4.20
N VAL A 83 -37.91 4.07 3.85
CA VAL A 83 -38.70 3.11 3.09
C VAL A 83 -38.95 1.93 4.02
N GLU A 84 -40.23 1.62 4.25
CA GLU A 84 -40.61 0.48 5.09
C GLU A 84 -40.54 -0.84 4.32
N ASP A 85 -40.46 -1.96 5.02
CA ASP A 85 -40.43 -3.27 4.38
C ASP A 85 -41.73 -3.53 3.59
N GLY A 86 -41.60 -3.87 2.31
CA GLY A 86 -42.72 -4.02 1.39
C GLY A 86 -43.27 -2.72 0.78
N GLU A 87 -42.71 -1.56 1.09
CA GLU A 87 -43.09 -0.29 0.46
C GLU A 87 -42.47 -0.13 -0.95
N GLU A 88 -43.28 0.31 -1.93
CA GLU A 88 -42.79 0.61 -3.26
C GLU A 88 -41.97 1.92 -3.28
N ILE A 89 -40.76 1.88 -3.84
CA ILE A 89 -39.87 3.05 -3.92
C ILE A 89 -40.36 4.00 -5.00
N SER A 90 -40.92 5.15 -4.60
CA SER A 90 -41.33 6.18 -5.54
C SER A 90 -40.13 6.92 -6.16
N TYR A 91 -40.34 7.50 -7.35
CA TYR A 91 -39.35 8.35 -8.01
C TYR A 91 -38.91 9.53 -7.12
N GLU A 92 -39.86 10.14 -6.40
CA GLU A 92 -39.57 11.26 -5.49
C GLU A 92 -38.66 10.82 -4.34
N LYS A 93 -38.95 9.68 -3.69
CA LYS A 93 -38.10 9.13 -2.62
C LYS A 93 -36.69 8.83 -3.13
N ALA A 94 -36.58 8.19 -4.30
CA ALA A 94 -35.29 7.91 -4.92
C ALA A 94 -34.52 9.21 -5.26
N SER A 95 -35.21 10.20 -5.81
CA SER A 95 -34.63 11.50 -6.17
C SER A 95 -34.15 12.28 -4.94
N ASN A 96 -34.95 12.34 -3.87
CA ASN A 96 -34.57 12.97 -2.62
C ASN A 96 -33.36 12.29 -1.98
N ALA A 97 -33.34 10.95 -1.95
CA ALA A 97 -32.21 10.18 -1.45
C ALA A 97 -30.92 10.43 -2.27
N MET A 98 -31.03 10.43 -3.60
CA MET A 98 -29.93 10.75 -4.52
C MET A 98 -29.41 12.16 -4.28
N ARG A 99 -30.28 13.18 -4.28
CA ARG A 99 -29.90 14.59 -4.06
C ARG A 99 -29.24 14.76 -2.70
N ARG A 100 -29.80 14.14 -1.65
CA ARG A 100 -29.21 14.14 -0.31
C ARG A 100 -27.78 13.57 -0.30
N GLY A 101 -27.57 12.45 -1.00
CA GLY A 101 -26.25 11.84 -1.17
C GLY A 101 -25.28 12.72 -1.95
N ALA A 102 -25.73 13.31 -3.07
CA ALA A 102 -24.92 14.20 -3.90
C ALA A 102 -24.48 15.46 -3.15
N HIS A 103 -25.39 16.10 -2.40
CA HIS A 103 -25.07 17.26 -1.55
C HIS A 103 -24.08 16.90 -0.45
N PHE A 104 -24.19 15.71 0.14
CA PHE A 104 -23.21 15.24 1.13
C PHE A 104 -21.83 14.99 0.48
N LEU A 105 -21.78 14.29 -0.66
CA LEU A 105 -20.55 14.03 -1.40
C LEU A 105 -19.86 15.33 -1.82
N ALA A 106 -20.64 16.30 -2.33
CA ALA A 106 -20.16 17.66 -2.62
C ALA A 106 -19.58 18.36 -1.39
N ALA A 107 -20.25 18.23 -0.24
CA ALA A 107 -19.80 18.85 1.00
C ALA A 107 -18.47 18.29 1.52
N ILE A 108 -18.12 17.04 1.22
CA ILE A 108 -16.86 16.42 1.68
C ILE A 108 -15.70 16.53 0.68
N GLN A 109 -15.86 17.23 -0.46
CA GLN A 109 -14.75 17.50 -1.38
C GLN A 109 -13.64 18.33 -0.69
N ALA A 110 -12.38 17.97 -0.88
CA ALA A 110 -11.23 18.75 -0.41
C ALA A 110 -11.09 20.10 -1.13
N SER A 111 -10.27 20.99 -0.56
CA SER A 111 -10.05 22.35 -1.07
C SER A 111 -9.38 22.41 -2.44
N ASP A 112 -8.64 21.38 -2.83
CA ASP A 112 -7.98 21.26 -4.14
C ASP A 112 -8.81 20.45 -5.16
N GLY A 113 -10.02 20.01 -4.77
CA GLY A 113 -11.01 19.40 -5.65
C GLY A 113 -11.12 17.86 -5.61
N HIS A 114 -10.25 17.16 -4.87
CA HIS A 114 -10.35 15.70 -4.72
C HIS A 114 -11.23 15.26 -3.53
N TRP A 115 -11.40 13.96 -3.35
CA TRP A 115 -12.06 13.36 -2.19
C TRP A 115 -11.05 12.55 -1.40
N PRO A 116 -10.63 13.01 -0.20
CA PRO A 116 -9.72 12.26 0.64
C PRO A 116 -10.35 10.92 1.03
N SER A 117 -9.52 9.89 1.07
CA SER A 117 -9.97 8.54 1.39
C SER A 117 -8.82 7.74 1.94
N GLU A 118 -9.16 6.88 2.90
CA GLU A 118 -8.30 5.80 3.34
C GLU A 118 -8.04 4.82 2.18
N THR A 119 -6.78 4.48 1.94
CA THR A 119 -6.41 3.33 1.10
C THR A 119 -5.64 2.28 1.90
N SER A 120 -6.31 1.67 2.89
CA SER A 120 -5.75 0.58 3.68
C SER A 120 -6.52 -0.72 3.44
N GLY A 121 -6.09 -1.81 4.06
CA GLY A 121 -6.83 -3.07 4.00
C GLY A 121 -6.03 -4.18 4.66
N PRO A 122 -4.84 -4.50 4.13
CA PRO A 122 -4.01 -5.52 4.74
C PRO A 122 -3.48 -5.15 6.12
N GLN A 123 -3.65 -6.03 7.10
CA GLN A 123 -3.25 -5.78 8.49
C GLN A 123 -1.74 -5.97 8.75
N PHE A 124 -0.92 -6.11 7.70
CA PHE A 124 0.53 -6.28 7.83
C PHE A 124 1.34 -5.02 7.47
N TYR A 125 0.71 -3.92 7.03
CA TYR A 125 1.44 -2.73 6.54
C TYR A 125 2.22 -1.97 7.63
N LEU A 126 1.74 -1.98 8.87
CA LEU A 126 2.37 -1.23 9.96
C LEU A 126 3.76 -1.78 10.34
N CYS A 127 3.87 -3.10 10.47
CA CYS A 127 5.07 -3.75 11.00
C CYS A 127 6.35 -3.47 10.16
N PRO A 128 6.36 -3.65 8.81
CA PRO A 128 7.47 -3.26 7.94
C PRO A 128 7.98 -1.83 8.17
N MET A 129 7.05 -0.88 8.30
CA MET A 129 7.39 0.52 8.51
C MET A 129 8.07 0.73 9.86
N LEU A 130 7.50 0.15 10.94
CA LEU A 130 8.06 0.22 12.29
C LEU A 130 9.43 -0.45 12.39
N ILE A 131 9.60 -1.62 11.76
CA ILE A 131 10.89 -2.31 11.69
C ILE A 131 11.93 -1.41 11.02
N CYS A 132 11.59 -0.77 9.90
CA CYS A 132 12.52 0.08 9.19
C CYS A 132 12.99 1.26 10.04
N ILE A 133 12.06 2.05 10.63
CA ILE A 133 12.44 3.20 11.45
C ILE A 133 13.09 2.81 12.78
N TYR A 134 12.82 1.60 13.29
CA TYR A 134 13.52 1.00 14.42
C TYR A 134 14.99 0.73 14.08
N ILE A 135 15.24 0.03 12.97
CA ILE A 135 16.59 -0.31 12.50
C ILE A 135 17.42 0.96 12.25
N MET A 136 16.78 1.98 11.68
CA MET A 136 17.40 3.28 11.43
C MET A 136 17.65 4.10 12.71
N GLY A 137 17.11 3.70 13.86
CA GLY A 137 17.29 4.39 15.14
C GLY A 137 16.56 5.73 15.26
N ILE A 138 15.47 5.93 14.50
CA ILE A 138 14.77 7.22 14.37
C ILE A 138 13.30 7.15 14.78
N MET A 139 12.90 6.11 15.51
CA MET A 139 11.50 5.89 15.90
C MET A 139 10.89 7.09 16.64
N ASP A 140 11.59 7.66 17.63
CA ASP A 140 11.09 8.80 18.40
C ASP A 140 11.16 10.13 17.64
N THR A 141 11.97 10.19 16.57
CA THR A 141 12.03 11.35 15.66
C THR A 141 10.81 11.38 14.73
N ILE A 142 10.40 10.21 14.25
CA ILE A 142 9.29 10.06 13.29
C ILE A 142 7.94 9.97 13.99
N LEU A 143 7.86 9.26 15.12
CA LEU A 143 6.60 8.98 15.83
C LEU A 143 6.54 9.73 17.15
N SER A 144 5.70 10.76 17.19
CA SER A 144 5.33 11.42 18.45
C SER A 144 4.55 10.48 19.38
N PRO A 145 4.40 10.80 20.67
CA PRO A 145 3.55 10.03 21.60
C PRO A 145 2.12 9.84 21.08
N GLU A 146 1.57 10.83 20.37
CA GLU A 146 0.24 10.77 19.77
C GLU A 146 0.17 9.80 18.61
N HIS A 147 1.22 9.72 17.77
CA HIS A 147 1.29 8.72 16.71
C HIS A 147 1.26 7.32 17.33
N LYS A 148 2.13 7.06 18.31
CA LYS A 148 2.20 5.75 18.99
C LYS A 148 0.86 5.37 19.63
N LYS A 149 0.23 6.32 20.32
CA LYS A 149 -1.10 6.12 20.94
C LYS A 149 -2.15 5.70 19.92
N GLU A 150 -2.23 6.38 18.78
CA GLU A 150 -3.24 6.07 17.77
C GLU A 150 -2.91 4.79 16.97
N MET A 151 -1.62 4.47 16.77
CA MET A 151 -1.19 3.20 16.18
C MET A 151 -1.52 2.02 17.09
N LEU A 152 -1.28 2.13 18.40
CA LEU A 152 -1.71 1.13 19.38
C LEU A 152 -3.24 0.94 19.34
N ARG A 153 -4.00 2.03 19.30
CA ARG A 153 -5.47 1.98 19.18
C ARG A 153 -5.90 1.21 17.93
N TYR A 154 -5.29 1.47 16.77
CA TYR A 154 -5.58 0.75 15.54
C TYR A 154 -5.35 -0.75 15.69
N VAL A 155 -4.17 -1.15 16.15
CA VAL A 155 -3.82 -2.56 16.24
C VAL A 155 -4.74 -3.30 17.22
N TYR A 156 -5.05 -2.73 18.39
CA TYR A 156 -5.96 -3.35 19.35
C TYR A 156 -7.43 -3.36 18.90
N ASN A 157 -7.88 -2.34 18.16
CA ASN A 157 -9.24 -2.34 17.63
C ASN A 157 -9.47 -3.46 16.62
N HIS A 158 -8.43 -3.95 15.97
CA HIS A 158 -8.52 -4.96 14.94
C HIS A 158 -8.03 -6.34 15.36
N GLN A 159 -7.73 -6.54 16.66
CA GLN A 159 -7.42 -7.85 17.21
C GLN A 159 -8.69 -8.71 17.30
N ASN A 160 -8.61 -9.94 16.79
CA ASN A 160 -9.69 -10.92 16.89
C ASN A 160 -9.84 -11.46 18.32
N GLU A 161 -10.99 -12.08 18.62
CA GLU A 161 -11.29 -12.64 19.95
C GLU A 161 -10.30 -13.74 20.37
N ASP A 162 -9.73 -14.48 19.41
CA ASP A 162 -8.70 -15.50 19.64
C ASP A 162 -7.31 -14.91 19.94
N GLY A 163 -7.17 -13.58 19.92
CA GLY A 163 -5.94 -12.85 20.13
C GLY A 163 -5.10 -12.65 18.87
N GLY A 164 -5.52 -13.17 17.71
CA GLY A 164 -4.79 -13.03 16.45
C GLY A 164 -5.26 -11.86 15.56
N TRP A 165 -4.69 -11.78 14.37
CA TRP A 165 -5.05 -10.83 13.31
C TRP A 165 -5.10 -11.54 11.96
N GLY A 166 -6.08 -11.17 11.14
CA GLY A 166 -6.26 -11.72 9.80
C GLY A 166 -5.59 -10.90 8.72
N LEU A 167 -5.67 -11.38 7.47
CA LEU A 167 -5.07 -10.66 6.33
C LEU A 167 -5.71 -9.27 6.15
N HIS A 168 -7.01 -9.13 6.41
CA HIS A 168 -7.77 -7.89 6.36
C HIS A 168 -8.67 -7.78 7.59
N VAL A 169 -9.26 -6.60 7.82
CA VAL A 169 -10.27 -6.37 8.87
C VAL A 169 -11.42 -7.38 8.76
N GLY A 170 -11.77 -8.00 9.88
CA GLY A 170 -12.79 -9.06 9.94
C GLY A 170 -12.35 -10.44 9.40
N GLY A 171 -11.11 -10.58 8.92
CA GLY A 171 -10.57 -11.87 8.48
C GLY A 171 -10.13 -12.76 9.64
N HIS A 172 -10.14 -14.08 9.43
CA HIS A 172 -9.63 -15.05 10.39
C HIS A 172 -8.13 -14.87 10.65
N SER A 173 -7.71 -15.11 11.89
CA SER A 173 -6.33 -14.99 12.33
C SER A 173 -5.39 -15.90 11.54
N ASN A 174 -4.23 -15.38 11.15
CA ASN A 174 -3.17 -16.13 10.46
C ASN A 174 -1.78 -15.82 11.07
N MET A 175 -0.77 -16.64 10.77
CA MET A 175 0.57 -16.51 11.35
C MET A 175 1.24 -15.20 10.94
N PHE A 176 1.06 -14.80 9.68
CA PHE A 176 1.73 -13.62 9.14
C PHE A 176 1.29 -12.34 9.84
N CYS A 177 0.00 -12.04 9.81
CA CYS A 177 -0.58 -10.83 10.38
C CYS A 177 -0.54 -10.85 11.91
N THR A 178 -0.73 -12.00 12.55
CA THR A 178 -0.64 -12.08 14.02
C THR A 178 0.78 -11.77 14.50
N THR A 179 1.79 -12.35 13.86
CA THR A 179 3.20 -12.07 14.20
C THR A 179 3.55 -10.61 13.96
N PHE A 180 3.11 -10.03 12.84
CA PHE A 180 3.43 -8.65 12.49
C PHE A 180 2.78 -7.64 13.44
N ASN A 181 1.53 -7.86 13.82
CA ASN A 181 0.85 -6.99 14.78
C ASN A 181 1.41 -7.17 16.20
N TYR A 182 1.79 -8.39 16.62
CA TYR A 182 2.53 -8.60 17.87
C TYR A 182 3.83 -7.79 17.90
N ILE A 183 4.66 -7.89 16.86
CA ILE A 183 5.93 -7.14 16.76
C ILE A 183 5.66 -5.62 16.74
N SER A 184 4.60 -5.19 16.06
CA SER A 184 4.21 -3.77 16.02
C SER A 184 3.91 -3.23 17.41
N LEU A 185 3.10 -3.94 18.20
CA LEU A 185 2.79 -3.58 19.58
C LEU A 185 4.06 -3.54 20.45
N ARG A 186 4.96 -4.53 20.30
CA ARG A 186 6.25 -4.56 21.00
C ARG A 186 7.15 -3.38 20.64
N LEU A 187 7.24 -3.02 19.35
CA LEU A 187 8.01 -1.86 18.88
C LEU A 187 7.41 -0.54 19.37
N LEU A 188 6.09 -0.45 19.50
CA LEU A 188 5.38 0.72 20.02
C LEU A 188 5.51 0.88 21.55
N GLY A 189 6.12 -0.08 22.24
CA GLY A 189 6.47 -0.01 23.66
C GLY A 189 5.62 -0.88 24.59
N GLU A 190 4.75 -1.73 24.04
CA GLU A 190 3.96 -2.65 24.86
C GLU A 190 4.82 -3.75 25.48
N GLY A 191 4.53 -4.08 26.73
CA GLY A 191 5.21 -5.14 27.47
C GLY A 191 4.70 -6.54 27.07
N PRO A 192 5.52 -7.60 27.17
CA PRO A 192 5.13 -8.97 26.83
C PRO A 192 3.94 -9.51 27.64
N GLU A 193 3.76 -8.97 28.84
CA GLU A 193 2.83 -9.46 29.86
C GLU A 193 1.47 -8.75 29.84
N VAL A 194 1.26 -7.82 28.91
CA VAL A 194 -0.08 -7.27 28.63
C VAL A 194 -0.99 -8.40 28.18
N GLU A 195 -2.19 -8.51 28.74
CA GLU A 195 -3.07 -9.68 28.59
C GLU A 195 -3.36 -10.00 27.11
N GLU A 196 -3.76 -8.98 26.35
CA GLU A 196 -4.04 -9.03 24.91
C GLU A 196 -2.81 -9.46 24.10
N LEU A 197 -1.63 -9.04 24.54
CA LEU A 197 -0.36 -9.38 23.92
C LEU A 197 0.10 -10.81 24.26
N SER A 198 -0.18 -11.26 25.48
CA SER A 198 0.06 -12.66 25.84
C SER A 198 -0.87 -13.59 25.08
N LYS A 199 -2.13 -13.19 24.80
CA LYS A 199 -3.06 -13.99 23.96
C LYS A 199 -2.50 -14.19 22.55
N SER A 200 -2.02 -13.11 21.92
CA SER A 200 -1.40 -13.20 20.58
C SER A 200 -0.09 -14.00 20.57
N ARG A 201 0.79 -13.81 21.55
CA ARG A 201 2.00 -14.64 21.73
C ARG A 201 1.66 -16.11 21.86
N ASN A 202 0.65 -16.42 22.68
CA ASN A 202 0.17 -17.79 22.85
C ASN A 202 -0.38 -18.31 21.53
N TRP A 203 -1.23 -17.54 20.84
CA TRP A 203 -1.75 -17.91 19.52
C TRP A 203 -0.61 -18.28 18.56
N ILE A 204 0.43 -17.44 18.43
CA ILE A 204 1.61 -17.70 17.59
C ILE A 204 2.27 -19.03 17.94
N ARG A 205 2.53 -19.27 19.23
CA ARG A 205 3.22 -20.49 19.68
C ARG A 205 2.37 -21.75 19.49
N HIS A 206 1.07 -21.68 19.73
CA HIS A 206 0.16 -22.83 19.53
C HIS A 206 0.05 -23.25 18.06
N HIS A 207 0.22 -22.31 17.12
CA HIS A 207 0.21 -22.57 15.67
C HIS A 207 1.61 -22.86 15.10
N GLY A 208 2.55 -23.30 15.94
CA GLY A 208 3.88 -23.75 15.51
C GLY A 208 4.98 -22.70 15.56
N GLY A 209 4.66 -21.47 15.98
CA GLY A 209 5.61 -20.37 16.08
C GLY A 209 6.06 -19.82 14.73
N VAL A 210 6.94 -18.83 14.77
CA VAL A 210 7.34 -18.09 13.56
C VAL A 210 8.23 -18.89 12.60
N THR A 211 8.64 -20.12 12.93
CA THR A 211 9.24 -21.05 11.96
C THR A 211 8.30 -21.40 10.80
N SER A 212 6.98 -21.31 11.02
CA SER A 212 5.94 -21.56 10.02
C SER A 212 5.44 -20.28 9.33
N ILE A 213 6.06 -19.12 9.55
CA ILE A 213 5.59 -17.88 8.93
C ILE A 213 5.81 -17.92 7.39
N PRO A 214 4.92 -17.32 6.58
CA PRO A 214 5.10 -17.22 5.13
C PRO A 214 6.38 -16.49 4.72
N SER A 215 6.79 -16.63 3.46
CA SER A 215 8.08 -16.14 2.96
C SER A 215 8.33 -14.64 3.16
N TRP A 216 7.31 -13.80 2.95
CA TRP A 216 7.42 -12.36 3.22
C TRP A 216 7.65 -12.08 4.71
N GLY A 217 7.02 -12.87 5.58
CA GLY A 217 7.30 -12.86 7.01
C GLY A 217 8.74 -13.27 7.30
N LYS A 218 9.21 -14.38 6.71
CA LYS A 218 10.61 -14.84 6.87
C LYS A 218 11.60 -13.75 6.46
N THR A 219 11.34 -13.04 5.37
CA THR A 219 12.17 -11.91 4.90
C THR A 219 12.25 -10.80 5.97
N TRP A 220 11.13 -10.28 6.43
CA TRP A 220 11.11 -9.20 7.44
C TRP A 220 11.67 -9.63 8.80
N LEU A 221 11.37 -10.86 9.23
CA LEU A 221 11.94 -11.41 10.46
C LEU A 221 13.45 -11.64 10.33
N SER A 222 13.94 -11.99 9.14
CA SER A 222 15.38 -12.10 8.89
C SER A 222 16.06 -10.73 8.92
N ILE A 223 15.44 -9.72 8.31
CA ILE A 223 15.87 -8.31 8.37
C ILE A 223 15.93 -7.81 9.83
N LEU A 224 14.90 -8.08 10.64
CA LEU A 224 14.86 -7.72 12.07
C LEU A 224 15.81 -8.57 12.94
N ASN A 225 16.44 -9.60 12.36
CA ASN A 225 17.34 -10.53 13.05
C ASN A 225 16.63 -11.44 14.09
N VAL A 226 15.35 -11.76 13.89
CA VAL A 226 14.59 -12.74 14.69
C VAL A 226 14.34 -14.05 13.95
N PHE A 227 14.87 -14.18 12.73
CA PHE A 227 14.85 -15.37 11.89
C PHE A 227 16.17 -15.46 11.11
N ASP A 228 16.68 -16.67 10.84
CA ASP A 228 17.92 -16.83 10.09
C ASP A 228 17.66 -16.92 8.58
N TRP A 229 18.43 -16.19 7.77
CA TRP A 229 18.31 -16.21 6.31
C TRP A 229 18.42 -17.61 5.70
N SER A 230 19.11 -18.55 6.36
CA SER A 230 19.21 -19.94 5.92
C SER A 230 17.89 -20.71 5.96
N GLY A 231 16.87 -20.19 6.66
CA GLY A 231 15.50 -20.70 6.65
C GLY A 231 14.57 -19.95 5.72
N SER A 232 15.09 -19.14 4.80
CA SER A 232 14.31 -18.50 3.73
C SER A 232 14.61 -19.16 2.38
N ASN A 233 13.63 -19.17 1.47
CA ASN A 233 13.88 -19.54 0.08
C ASN A 233 14.82 -18.50 -0.57
N PRO A 234 15.74 -18.92 -1.46
CA PRO A 234 16.66 -17.96 -2.08
C PRO A 234 15.96 -16.89 -2.90
N MET A 235 16.35 -15.62 -2.67
CA MET A 235 15.95 -14.46 -3.48
C MET A 235 17.19 -13.85 -4.15
N PRO A 236 17.82 -14.53 -5.12
CA PRO A 236 19.13 -14.13 -5.62
C PRO A 236 19.03 -12.83 -6.44
N PRO A 237 19.84 -11.80 -6.14
CA PRO A 237 19.88 -10.57 -6.94
C PRO A 237 20.41 -10.82 -8.36
N GLU A 238 21.06 -11.95 -8.63
CA GLU A 238 21.64 -12.27 -9.94
C GLU A 238 20.61 -12.34 -11.06
N TYR A 239 19.32 -12.53 -10.76
CA TYR A 239 18.27 -12.53 -11.78
C TYR A 239 18.10 -11.18 -12.49
N TRP A 240 18.48 -10.07 -11.85
CA TRP A 240 18.48 -8.73 -12.47
C TRP A 240 19.55 -8.57 -13.56
N MET A 241 20.53 -9.47 -13.62
CA MET A 241 21.57 -9.46 -14.66
C MET A 241 21.30 -10.44 -15.82
N LEU A 242 20.19 -11.18 -15.76
CA LEU A 242 19.83 -12.12 -16.82
C LEU A 242 19.47 -11.39 -18.12
N PRO A 243 19.67 -11.99 -19.29
CA PRO A 243 19.13 -11.45 -20.53
C PRO A 243 17.61 -11.35 -20.49
N THR A 244 17.04 -10.21 -20.92
CA THR A 244 15.60 -9.91 -20.87
C THR A 244 14.72 -10.86 -21.70
N TRP A 245 15.29 -11.56 -22.68
CA TRP A 245 14.60 -12.56 -23.49
C TRP A 245 14.34 -13.88 -22.75
N LEU A 246 14.95 -14.10 -21.58
CA LEU A 246 14.67 -15.28 -20.75
C LEU A 246 13.28 -15.14 -20.09
N PRO A 247 12.41 -16.16 -20.15
CA PRO A 247 11.07 -16.07 -19.56
C PRO A 247 11.05 -15.73 -18.06
N ILE A 248 12.05 -16.22 -17.31
CA ILE A 248 12.20 -15.99 -15.87
C ILE A 248 12.77 -14.62 -15.50
N HIS A 249 13.14 -13.80 -16.49
CA HIS A 249 13.68 -12.47 -16.23
C HIS A 249 12.66 -11.59 -15.49
N PRO A 250 13.05 -10.82 -14.44
CA PRO A 250 12.12 -10.04 -13.64
C PRO A 250 11.23 -9.07 -14.43
N SER A 251 11.70 -8.53 -15.56
CA SER A 251 10.91 -7.65 -16.45
C SER A 251 9.64 -8.29 -17.02
N ASN A 252 9.57 -9.63 -17.00
CA ASN A 252 8.38 -10.37 -17.46
C ASN A 252 7.40 -10.65 -16.32
N MET A 253 7.73 -10.30 -15.08
CA MET A 253 6.82 -10.41 -13.93
C MET A 253 5.93 -9.16 -13.85
N MET A 254 4.71 -9.33 -13.36
CA MET A 254 3.83 -8.24 -12.96
C MET A 254 4.57 -7.19 -12.08
N CYS A 255 4.32 -5.90 -12.33
CA CYS A 255 5.10 -4.80 -11.76
C CYS A 255 5.22 -4.80 -10.24
N TYR A 256 4.13 -4.99 -9.48
CA TYR A 256 4.20 -5.07 -8.02
C TYR A 256 5.11 -6.20 -7.56
N THR A 257 4.93 -7.38 -8.14
CA THR A 257 5.80 -8.52 -7.87
C THR A 257 7.27 -8.16 -8.10
N ARG A 258 7.57 -7.60 -9.27
CA ARG A 258 8.93 -7.22 -9.66
C ARG A 258 9.54 -6.22 -8.67
N ILE A 259 8.78 -5.19 -8.28
CA ILE A 259 9.28 -4.10 -7.44
C ILE A 259 9.29 -4.50 -5.96
N THR A 260 8.45 -5.41 -5.49
CA THR A 260 8.60 -5.99 -4.13
C THR A 260 9.86 -6.82 -4.02
N TYR A 261 10.09 -7.75 -4.96
CA TYR A 261 11.22 -8.68 -4.89
C TYR A 261 12.57 -8.01 -5.19
N MET A 262 12.57 -6.84 -5.83
CA MET A 262 13.77 -6.05 -6.10
C MET A 262 14.56 -5.71 -4.82
N PRO A 263 14.06 -4.89 -3.88
CA PRO A 263 14.76 -4.60 -2.63
C PRO A 263 14.85 -5.83 -1.72
N MET A 264 13.89 -6.77 -1.73
CA MET A 264 14.05 -8.03 -0.98
C MET A 264 15.28 -8.83 -1.45
N SER A 265 15.51 -8.92 -2.75
CA SER A 265 16.69 -9.60 -3.31
C SER A 265 18.00 -8.89 -2.99
N TYR A 266 17.99 -7.54 -2.93
CA TYR A 266 19.13 -6.75 -2.47
C TYR A 266 19.47 -7.05 -1.01
N LEU A 267 18.47 -6.98 -0.11
CA LEU A 267 18.61 -7.24 1.32
C LEU A 267 19.04 -8.68 1.60
N TYR A 268 18.45 -9.64 0.89
CA TYR A 268 18.84 -11.05 0.91
C TYR A 268 20.29 -11.22 0.45
N GLY A 269 20.67 -10.67 -0.71
CA GLY A 269 22.01 -10.78 -1.27
C GLY A 269 23.10 -10.15 -0.39
N LYS A 270 22.76 -9.08 0.34
CA LYS A 270 23.60 -8.48 1.39
C LYS A 270 23.62 -9.29 2.69
N ARG A 271 22.67 -10.22 2.88
CA ARG A 271 22.39 -10.91 4.16
C ARG A 271 22.22 -9.91 5.31
N PHE A 272 21.55 -8.80 5.04
CA PHE A 272 21.37 -7.77 6.03
C PHE A 272 20.54 -8.30 7.20
N GLN A 273 21.00 -8.03 8.43
CA GLN A 273 20.28 -8.28 9.65
C GLN A 273 20.52 -7.10 10.60
N ALA A 274 19.47 -6.66 11.28
CA ALA A 274 19.54 -5.64 12.31
C ALA A 274 20.53 -6.03 13.43
N PRO A 275 21.12 -5.06 14.16
CA PRO A 275 21.93 -5.35 15.33
C PRO A 275 21.17 -6.20 16.37
N LEU A 276 21.89 -7.12 17.01
CA LEU A 276 21.32 -8.01 18.02
C LEU A 276 21.16 -7.26 19.36
N THR A 277 20.04 -6.57 19.51
CA THR A 277 19.69 -5.83 20.74
C THR A 277 19.01 -6.74 21.77
N SER A 278 18.87 -6.27 23.01
CA SER A 278 18.07 -6.96 24.04
C SER A 278 16.62 -7.16 23.61
N PHE A 279 16.05 -6.21 22.87
CA PHE A 279 14.71 -6.30 22.30
C PHE A 279 14.61 -7.45 21.27
N VAL A 280 15.56 -7.53 20.34
CA VAL A 280 15.59 -8.62 19.34
C VAL A 280 15.75 -9.99 20.01
N LEU A 281 16.58 -10.08 21.05
CA LEU A 281 16.73 -11.31 21.83
C LEU A 281 15.43 -11.73 22.51
N GLN A 282 14.70 -10.79 23.12
CA GLN A 282 13.38 -11.06 23.71
C GLN A 282 12.39 -11.59 22.66
N LEU A 283 12.33 -10.96 21.48
CA LEU A 283 11.45 -11.44 20.40
C LEU A 283 11.80 -12.87 19.97
N ARG A 284 13.09 -13.25 19.95
CA ARG A 284 13.50 -14.63 19.64
C ARG A 284 12.98 -15.63 20.69
N ASP A 285 12.94 -15.26 21.96
CA ASP A 285 12.44 -16.14 23.02
C ASP A 285 10.89 -16.21 23.03
N GLU A 286 10.23 -15.12 22.65
CA GLU A 286 8.78 -14.98 22.67
C GLU A 286 8.10 -15.70 21.50
N LEU A 287 8.66 -15.59 20.29
CA LEU A 287 8.01 -15.96 19.03
C LEU A 287 8.29 -17.39 18.56
N HIS A 288 9.33 -18.02 19.07
CA HIS A 288 9.73 -19.38 18.71
C HIS A 288 9.22 -20.40 19.74
N THR A 289 8.90 -21.60 19.26
CA THR A 289 8.44 -22.72 20.11
C THR A 289 9.60 -23.49 20.76
N GLN A 290 10.82 -23.29 20.25
CA GLN A 290 12.05 -23.93 20.72
C GLN A 290 13.18 -22.89 20.82
N PRO A 291 14.25 -23.16 21.60
CA PRO A 291 15.38 -22.23 21.70
C PRO A 291 15.98 -21.90 20.33
N TYR A 292 16.23 -20.62 20.07
CA TYR A 292 16.65 -20.11 18.75
C TYR A 292 17.84 -20.87 18.13
N HIS A 293 18.83 -21.21 18.96
CA HIS A 293 20.06 -21.91 18.52
C HIS A 293 19.85 -23.39 18.17
N GLN A 294 18.69 -23.97 18.48
CA GLN A 294 18.34 -25.37 18.19
C GLN A 294 17.46 -25.51 16.94
N ILE A 295 17.08 -24.38 16.32
CA ILE A 295 16.21 -24.37 15.14
C ILE A 295 16.95 -24.93 13.93
N ASP A 296 16.34 -25.93 13.29
CA ASP A 296 16.75 -26.43 11.98
C ASP A 296 16.21 -25.51 10.89
N TRP A 297 16.93 -24.43 10.63
CA TRP A 297 16.54 -23.41 9.66
C TRP A 297 16.31 -23.99 8.25
N LYS A 298 17.08 -25.00 7.84
CA LYS A 298 16.91 -25.64 6.53
C LYS A 298 15.52 -26.26 6.36
N LYS A 299 14.95 -26.83 7.44
CA LYS A 299 13.58 -27.33 7.44
C LYS A 299 12.55 -26.20 7.47
N ALA A 300 12.79 -25.18 8.30
CA ALA A 300 11.89 -24.02 8.41
C ALA A 300 11.62 -23.33 7.06
N ARG A 301 12.57 -23.41 6.12
CA ARG A 301 12.42 -22.89 4.75
C ARG A 301 11.13 -23.32 4.05
N HIS A 302 10.77 -24.59 4.17
CA HIS A 302 9.58 -25.17 3.50
C HIS A 302 8.33 -25.17 4.39
N MET A 303 8.45 -24.70 5.64
CA MET A 303 7.32 -24.62 6.55
C MET A 303 6.45 -23.40 6.25
N CYS A 304 5.14 -23.58 6.28
CA CYS A 304 4.14 -22.53 6.20
C CYS A 304 2.94 -22.96 7.06
N ALA A 305 2.39 -22.06 7.86
CA ALA A 305 1.20 -22.32 8.66
C ALA A 305 0.00 -22.59 7.73
N MET A 306 -0.89 -23.49 8.15
CA MET A 306 -2.03 -23.91 7.33
C MET A 306 -2.99 -22.75 7.07
N GLU A 307 -3.15 -21.86 8.04
CA GLU A 307 -3.98 -20.65 7.99
C GLU A 307 -3.50 -19.67 6.91
N ASP A 308 -2.21 -19.69 6.58
CA ASP A 308 -1.60 -18.85 5.56
C ASP A 308 -1.44 -19.56 4.20
N LEU A 309 -1.60 -20.89 4.16
CA LEU A 309 -1.35 -21.69 2.97
C LEU A 309 -2.56 -21.67 2.02
N TYR A 310 -2.69 -20.59 1.24
CA TYR A 310 -3.73 -20.50 0.22
C TYR A 310 -3.51 -21.46 -0.96
N PHE A 311 -2.26 -21.75 -1.29
CA PHE A 311 -1.91 -22.64 -2.40
C PHE A 311 -0.72 -23.53 -2.01
N PRO A 312 -0.86 -24.86 -1.99
CA PRO A 312 0.24 -25.75 -1.65
C PRO A 312 1.34 -25.70 -2.71
N HIS A 313 2.60 -25.78 -2.28
CA HIS A 313 3.75 -25.79 -3.18
C HIS A 313 3.76 -27.06 -4.04
N PRO A 314 3.90 -26.96 -5.36
CA PRO A 314 4.16 -28.09 -6.22
C PRO A 314 5.58 -28.60 -5.97
N ILE A 315 5.77 -29.92 -6.03
CA ILE A 315 7.09 -30.56 -5.83
C ILE A 315 8.19 -29.96 -6.73
N VAL A 316 7.83 -29.53 -7.95
CA VAL A 316 8.76 -28.89 -8.90
C VAL A 316 9.30 -27.56 -8.37
N GLN A 317 8.47 -26.79 -7.66
CA GLN A 317 8.87 -25.55 -7.02
C GLN A 317 9.85 -25.82 -5.88
N ASP A 318 9.57 -26.81 -5.04
CA ASP A 318 10.47 -27.18 -3.93
C ASP A 318 11.82 -27.68 -4.46
N LEU A 319 11.82 -28.51 -5.51
CA LEU A 319 13.05 -28.98 -6.16
C LEU A 319 13.89 -27.82 -6.71
N LEU A 320 13.25 -26.81 -7.32
CA LEU A 320 13.95 -25.63 -7.81
C LEU A 320 14.57 -24.85 -6.65
N TRP A 321 13.80 -24.58 -5.59
CA TRP A 321 14.30 -23.85 -4.43
C TRP A 321 15.44 -24.59 -3.73
N ASP A 322 15.33 -25.91 -3.62
CA ASP A 322 16.39 -26.78 -3.11
C ASP A 322 17.64 -26.70 -3.97
N THR A 323 17.49 -26.74 -5.30
CA THR A 323 18.59 -26.63 -6.25
C THR A 323 19.31 -25.29 -6.10
N LEU A 324 18.55 -24.19 -6.07
CA LEU A 324 19.10 -22.85 -5.90
C LEU A 324 19.82 -22.71 -4.56
N TYR A 325 19.25 -23.24 -3.49
CA TYR A 325 19.82 -23.14 -2.17
C TYR A 325 21.06 -24.02 -1.98
N LEU A 326 21.05 -25.26 -2.47
CA LEU A 326 22.13 -26.21 -2.26
C LEU A 326 23.30 -25.99 -3.22
N LEU A 327 23.04 -25.45 -4.42
CA LEU A 327 24.05 -25.26 -5.45
C LEU A 327 24.40 -23.80 -5.69
N SER A 328 23.40 -22.96 -6.02
CA SER A 328 23.65 -21.57 -6.41
C SER A 328 24.16 -20.73 -5.24
N GLU A 329 23.51 -20.82 -4.08
CA GLU A 329 23.85 -19.96 -2.95
C GLU A 329 25.26 -20.20 -2.38
N PRO A 330 25.73 -21.43 -2.14
CA PRO A 330 27.10 -21.70 -1.74
C PRO A 330 28.14 -21.25 -2.79
N LEU A 331 27.78 -21.27 -4.08
CA LEU A 331 28.66 -20.80 -5.14
C LEU A 331 28.78 -19.27 -5.11
N MET A 332 27.64 -18.57 -5.10
CA MET A 332 27.57 -17.11 -5.20
C MET A 332 27.98 -16.38 -3.91
N THR A 333 28.00 -17.06 -2.77
CA THR A 333 28.54 -16.51 -1.50
C THR A 333 30.04 -16.66 -1.35
N ARG A 334 30.71 -17.43 -2.22
CA ARG A 334 32.15 -17.68 -2.16
C ARG A 334 32.92 -16.86 -3.19
N TRP A 335 34.19 -16.60 -2.89
CA TRP A 335 35.12 -16.03 -3.86
C TRP A 335 35.38 -17.04 -5.00
N PRO A 336 35.44 -16.61 -6.29
CA PRO A 336 35.37 -15.23 -6.78
C PRO A 336 33.95 -14.74 -7.14
N PHE A 337 32.95 -15.64 -7.18
CA PHE A 337 31.59 -15.33 -7.63
C PHE A 337 30.91 -14.24 -6.81
N ASN A 338 31.13 -14.22 -5.49
CA ASN A 338 30.62 -13.16 -4.63
C ASN A 338 31.10 -11.76 -5.06
N LYS A 339 32.39 -11.62 -5.35
CA LYS A 339 32.99 -10.34 -5.73
C LYS A 339 32.67 -9.96 -7.17
N LEU A 340 32.64 -10.94 -8.09
CA LEU A 340 32.54 -10.67 -9.52
C LEU A 340 31.10 -10.67 -10.06
N ILE A 341 30.19 -11.44 -9.45
CA ILE A 341 28.80 -11.60 -9.90
C ILE A 341 27.86 -10.97 -8.89
N ARG A 342 27.84 -11.44 -7.64
CA ARG A 342 26.88 -10.95 -6.63
C ARG A 342 27.00 -9.46 -6.38
N GLN A 343 28.22 -8.93 -6.25
CA GLN A 343 28.39 -7.49 -6.07
C GLN A 343 27.89 -6.68 -7.29
N LYS A 344 28.06 -7.18 -8.52
CA LYS A 344 27.52 -6.53 -9.71
C LYS A 344 25.98 -6.58 -9.72
N ALA A 345 25.41 -7.72 -9.35
CA ALA A 345 23.97 -7.90 -9.25
C ALA A 345 23.36 -6.96 -8.20
N LEU A 346 24.00 -6.80 -7.05
CA LEU A 346 23.59 -5.86 -6.01
C LEU A 346 23.64 -4.40 -6.50
N ASN A 347 24.70 -4.02 -7.21
CA ASN A 347 24.81 -2.67 -7.79
C ASN A 347 23.72 -2.43 -8.85
N GLU A 348 23.44 -3.42 -9.70
CA GLU A 348 22.36 -3.32 -10.69
C GLU A 348 20.98 -3.24 -10.02
N THR A 349 20.76 -4.01 -8.96
CA THR A 349 19.52 -3.96 -8.18
C THR A 349 19.32 -2.58 -7.55
N MET A 350 20.36 -1.99 -6.93
CA MET A 350 20.27 -0.62 -6.40
C MET A 350 20.06 0.44 -7.48
N ARG A 351 20.62 0.25 -8.68
CA ARG A 351 20.38 1.13 -9.82
C ARG A 351 18.90 1.17 -10.19
N HIS A 352 18.20 0.03 -10.15
CA HIS A 352 16.75 -0.01 -10.34
C HIS A 352 15.98 0.60 -9.16
N ILE A 353 16.40 0.37 -7.91
CA ILE A 353 15.75 0.96 -6.72
C ILE A 353 15.81 2.51 -6.79
N HIS A 354 16.98 3.09 -7.00
CA HIS A 354 17.15 4.54 -7.15
C HIS A 354 16.32 5.11 -8.30
N TYR A 355 16.25 4.38 -9.41
CA TYR A 355 15.43 4.80 -10.54
C TYR A 355 13.95 4.84 -10.21
N GLU A 356 13.43 3.81 -9.52
CA GLU A 356 12.04 3.78 -9.09
C GLU A 356 11.73 4.86 -8.04
N ASP A 357 12.65 5.10 -7.11
CA ASP A 357 12.51 6.13 -6.08
C ASP A 357 12.43 7.53 -6.72
N GLU A 358 13.35 7.88 -7.61
CA GLU A 358 13.33 9.16 -8.32
C GLU A 358 12.07 9.31 -9.20
N ASN A 359 11.66 8.26 -9.93
CA ASN A 359 10.48 8.27 -10.80
C ASN A 359 9.14 8.12 -10.07
N SER A 360 9.15 7.96 -8.75
CA SER A 360 7.97 7.98 -7.88
C SER A 360 8.04 9.08 -6.83
N ARG A 361 8.98 10.05 -6.95
CA ARG A 361 9.16 11.13 -5.96
C ARG A 361 9.33 10.56 -4.53
N TYR A 362 9.96 9.39 -4.41
CA TYR A 362 10.18 8.64 -3.17
C TYR A 362 8.90 8.18 -2.46
N VAL A 363 7.75 8.25 -3.14
CA VAL A 363 6.50 7.59 -2.73
C VAL A 363 6.66 6.09 -2.91
N THR A 364 7.27 5.60 -4.00
CA THR A 364 7.29 4.19 -4.45
C THR A 364 5.95 3.70 -4.99
N ILE A 365 5.90 2.49 -5.55
CA ILE A 365 4.65 1.94 -6.12
C ILE A 365 3.62 1.55 -5.05
N GLY A 366 4.03 1.32 -3.79
CA GLY A 366 3.21 0.68 -2.76
C GLY A 366 3.78 0.80 -1.35
N CYS A 367 2.95 0.56 -0.32
CA CYS A 367 3.40 0.58 1.08
C CYS A 367 4.28 -0.60 1.48
N VAL A 368 4.32 -1.67 0.68
CA VAL A 368 5.23 -2.82 0.90
C VAL A 368 6.63 -2.45 0.45
N GLU A 369 6.72 -1.81 -0.71
CA GLU A 369 7.96 -1.39 -1.36
C GLU A 369 8.58 -0.20 -0.62
N LYS A 370 7.77 0.75 -0.16
CA LYS A 370 8.22 1.94 0.57
C LYS A 370 9.26 1.67 1.65
N PRO A 371 9.01 0.84 2.68
CA PRO A 371 10.00 0.56 3.72
C PRO A 371 11.17 -0.30 3.21
N LEU A 372 10.98 -1.14 2.18
CA LEU A 372 12.06 -1.95 1.62
C LEU A 372 13.08 -1.11 0.85
N CYS A 373 12.61 -0.23 -0.06
CA CYS A 373 13.46 0.69 -0.82
C CYS A 373 14.16 1.68 0.12
N MET A 374 13.41 2.25 1.08
CA MET A 374 13.97 3.15 2.09
C MET A 374 15.09 2.48 2.90
N LEU A 375 14.89 1.24 3.35
CA LEU A 375 15.91 0.49 4.07
C LEU A 375 17.11 0.16 3.18
N ALA A 376 16.89 -0.20 1.91
CA ALA A 376 17.97 -0.49 0.96
C ALA A 376 18.86 0.74 0.74
N CYS A 377 18.26 1.92 0.53
CA CYS A 377 18.95 3.21 0.43
C CYS A 377 19.72 3.55 1.72
N TRP A 378 19.14 3.30 2.90
CA TRP A 378 19.82 3.52 4.17
C TRP A 378 21.01 2.57 4.38
N ILE A 379 20.91 1.31 3.95
CA ILE A 379 22.02 0.34 4.03
C ILE A 379 23.14 0.69 3.07
N GLU A 380 22.82 1.26 1.89
CA GLU A 380 23.82 1.73 0.95
C GLU A 380 24.57 2.95 1.50
N ASP A 381 23.85 3.98 1.92
CA ASP A 381 24.40 5.15 2.59
C ASP A 381 23.34 5.80 3.51
N PRO A 382 23.49 5.70 4.85
CA PRO A 382 22.57 6.29 5.82
C PRO A 382 22.39 7.80 5.71
N ASN A 383 23.37 8.51 5.16
CA ASN A 383 23.37 9.98 5.07
C ASN A 383 22.96 10.50 3.69
N SER A 384 22.62 9.60 2.77
CA SER A 384 22.26 9.94 1.40
C SER A 384 21.03 10.85 1.33
N GLU A 385 20.95 11.64 0.26
CA GLU A 385 19.77 12.46 -0.03
C GLU A 385 18.53 11.58 -0.25
N SER A 386 18.70 10.38 -0.83
CA SER A 386 17.65 9.39 -1.04
C SER A 386 16.93 9.00 0.25
N VAL A 387 17.68 8.78 1.34
CA VAL A 387 17.09 8.50 2.66
C VAL A 387 16.26 9.69 3.14
N LYS A 388 16.78 10.91 3.02
CA LYS A 388 16.07 12.12 3.47
C LYS A 388 14.77 12.34 2.70
N LYS A 389 14.78 12.12 1.38
CA LYS A 389 13.59 12.17 0.51
C LYS A 389 12.56 11.09 0.87
N HIS A 390 13.00 9.87 1.18
CA HIS A 390 12.08 8.85 1.67
C HIS A 390 11.44 9.25 3.01
N LEU A 391 12.22 9.76 3.96
CA LEU A 391 11.71 10.16 5.27
C LEU A 391 10.68 11.29 5.17
N ALA A 392 10.92 12.28 4.30
CA ALA A 392 9.99 13.37 4.02
C ALA A 392 8.63 12.90 3.47
N ARG A 393 8.60 11.71 2.84
CA ARG A 393 7.38 11.07 2.29
C ARG A 393 6.70 10.07 3.23
N LEU A 394 7.20 9.87 4.46
CA LEU A 394 6.53 8.99 5.42
C LEU A 394 5.12 9.46 5.84
N PRO A 395 4.88 10.77 6.07
CA PRO A 395 3.55 11.24 6.45
C PRO A 395 2.45 10.91 5.43
N ASP A 396 2.79 10.78 4.14
CA ASP A 396 1.87 10.41 3.06
C ASP A 396 1.23 9.02 3.30
N TYR A 397 1.90 8.16 4.07
CA TYR A 397 1.45 6.81 4.41
C TYR A 397 0.65 6.73 5.72
N PHE A 398 0.59 7.80 6.52
CA PHE A 398 -0.12 7.78 7.80
C PHE A 398 -1.57 8.20 7.61
N TRP A 399 -2.50 7.34 8.04
CA TRP A 399 -3.92 7.63 7.96
C TRP A 399 -4.60 7.51 9.32
N MET A 400 -5.39 8.52 9.67
CA MET A 400 -6.11 8.60 10.95
C MET A 400 -7.62 8.49 10.71
N ALA A 401 -8.25 7.50 11.35
CA ALA A 401 -9.71 7.37 11.40
C ALA A 401 -10.20 7.04 12.83
N GLU A 402 -11.49 6.82 13.03
CA GLU A 402 -12.06 6.56 14.36
C GLU A 402 -11.56 5.25 15.01
N ASP A 403 -11.00 4.35 14.22
CA ASP A 403 -10.39 3.09 14.66
C ASP A 403 -8.91 3.23 15.06
N GLY A 404 -8.26 4.37 14.80
CA GLY A 404 -6.85 4.59 15.12
C GLY A 404 -6.01 4.97 13.90
N MET A 405 -4.71 5.13 14.11
CA MET A 405 -3.76 5.50 13.06
C MET A 405 -3.14 4.26 12.45
N LYS A 406 -3.14 4.18 11.13
CA LYS A 406 -2.62 3.05 10.38
C LYS A 406 -1.66 3.52 9.29
N ILE A 407 -0.97 2.54 8.72
CA ILE A 407 -0.26 2.71 7.45
C ILE A 407 -1.24 2.38 6.34
N GLN A 408 -1.54 3.36 5.49
CA GLN A 408 -2.25 3.15 4.24
C GLN A 408 -1.25 2.81 3.13
N SER A 409 -1.75 2.58 1.91
CA SER A 409 -0.94 2.60 0.70
C SER A 409 -0.52 4.04 0.37
N PHE A 410 -0.52 4.43 -0.90
CA PHE A 410 -0.14 5.77 -1.37
C PHE A 410 -1.36 6.66 -1.72
N GLY A 411 -2.55 6.29 -1.24
CA GLY A 411 -3.84 6.98 -1.49
C GLY A 411 -4.57 6.51 -2.76
N SER A 412 -5.79 7.04 -2.97
CA SER A 412 -6.71 6.73 -4.08
C SER A 412 -7.32 7.98 -4.73
N GLN A 413 -6.66 9.13 -4.63
CA GLN A 413 -7.24 10.45 -4.89
C GLN A 413 -7.77 10.63 -6.32
N SER A 414 -7.02 10.21 -7.34
CA SER A 414 -7.42 10.31 -8.75
C SER A 414 -8.52 9.32 -9.10
N TRP A 415 -8.48 8.13 -8.49
CA TRP A 415 -9.53 7.13 -8.65
C TRP A 415 -10.85 7.60 -8.04
N ASP A 416 -10.83 8.01 -6.77
CA ASP A 416 -12.01 8.48 -6.04
C ASP A 416 -12.58 9.75 -6.65
N ALA A 417 -11.73 10.69 -7.11
CA ALA A 417 -12.20 11.88 -7.79
C ALA A 417 -12.92 11.57 -9.10
N ALA A 418 -12.42 10.63 -9.91
CA ALA A 418 -13.09 10.24 -11.15
C ALA A 418 -14.45 9.58 -10.87
N LEU A 419 -14.52 8.66 -9.91
CA LEU A 419 -15.78 8.00 -9.54
C LEU A 419 -16.78 8.96 -8.91
N ALA A 420 -16.33 9.84 -8.01
CA ALA A 420 -17.17 10.86 -7.39
C ALA A 420 -17.71 11.83 -8.45
N MET A 421 -16.86 12.30 -9.38
CA MET A 421 -17.28 13.17 -10.48
C MET A 421 -18.25 12.48 -11.42
N GLY A 422 -18.01 11.23 -11.80
CA GLY A 422 -18.94 10.43 -12.61
C GLY A 422 -20.30 10.27 -11.93
N ALA A 423 -20.32 10.01 -10.62
CA ALA A 423 -21.55 9.91 -9.85
C ALA A 423 -22.30 11.26 -9.78
N LEU A 424 -21.60 12.36 -9.49
CA LEU A 424 -22.19 13.70 -9.41
C LEU A 424 -22.77 14.16 -10.76
N LEU A 425 -22.07 13.90 -11.87
CA LEU A 425 -22.57 14.20 -13.22
C LEU A 425 -23.83 13.39 -13.56
N SER A 426 -23.90 12.13 -13.10
CA SER A 426 -25.06 11.25 -13.31
C SER A 426 -26.30 11.69 -12.53
N CYS A 427 -26.15 12.53 -11.50
CA CYS A 427 -27.26 13.05 -10.70
C CYS A 427 -28.11 14.08 -11.44
N ASN A 428 -27.59 14.69 -12.52
CA ASN A 428 -28.27 15.72 -13.31
C ASN A 428 -28.78 16.93 -12.49
N ILE A 429 -28.03 17.33 -11.47
CA ILE A 429 -28.31 18.50 -10.61
C ILE A 429 -27.21 19.56 -10.72
N THR A 430 -26.59 19.70 -11.89
CA THR A 430 -25.41 20.54 -12.16
C THR A 430 -25.48 21.91 -11.49
N HIS A 431 -26.62 22.60 -11.57
CA HIS A 431 -26.83 23.94 -11.00
C HIS A 431 -26.77 24.00 -9.46
N GLU A 432 -26.94 22.87 -8.77
CA GLU A 432 -26.84 22.78 -7.31
C GLU A 432 -25.39 22.56 -6.83
N ILE A 433 -24.50 22.13 -7.73
CA ILE A 433 -23.14 21.67 -7.39
C ILE A 433 -22.06 22.24 -8.33
N GLU A 434 -22.31 23.38 -8.97
CA GLU A 434 -21.42 23.99 -9.97
C GLU A 434 -19.97 24.14 -9.48
N THR A 435 -19.79 24.70 -8.28
CA THR A 435 -18.47 24.89 -7.67
C THR A 435 -17.72 23.58 -7.46
N VAL A 436 -18.44 22.51 -7.09
CA VAL A 436 -17.87 21.19 -6.84
C VAL A 436 -17.39 20.56 -8.14
N LEU A 437 -18.21 20.70 -9.20
CA LEU A 437 -17.86 20.21 -10.54
C LEU A 437 -16.65 20.95 -11.11
N ASN A 438 -16.58 22.29 -10.94
CA ASN A 438 -15.42 23.08 -11.36
C ASN A 438 -14.15 22.64 -10.62
N ASN A 439 -14.20 22.57 -9.29
CA ASN A 439 -13.04 22.16 -8.49
C ASN A 439 -12.57 20.74 -8.84
N GLY A 440 -13.50 19.81 -9.01
CA GLY A 440 -13.19 18.43 -9.43
C GLY A 440 -12.57 18.39 -10.82
N HIS A 441 -13.07 19.20 -11.76
CA HIS A 441 -12.47 19.32 -13.09
C HIS A 441 -11.04 19.88 -13.03
N GLN A 442 -10.79 20.90 -12.19
CA GLN A 442 -9.44 21.45 -12.00
C GLN A 442 -8.51 20.41 -11.38
N PHE A 443 -8.97 19.65 -10.39
CA PHE A 443 -8.21 18.53 -9.82
C PHE A 443 -7.82 17.52 -10.89
N ILE A 444 -8.79 17.00 -11.64
CA ILE A 444 -8.54 16.00 -12.70
C ILE A 444 -7.53 16.56 -13.72
N LYS A 445 -7.67 17.82 -14.15
CA LYS A 445 -6.71 18.45 -15.06
C LYS A 445 -5.31 18.57 -14.45
N ASN A 446 -5.19 18.86 -13.17
CA ASN A 446 -3.89 19.01 -12.50
C ASN A 446 -3.24 17.67 -12.15
N SER A 447 -4.02 16.60 -12.03
CA SER A 447 -3.54 15.26 -11.68
C SER A 447 -3.03 14.42 -12.86
N GLN A 448 -3.25 14.86 -14.11
CA GLN A 448 -2.72 14.14 -15.26
C GLN A 448 -1.20 14.18 -15.31
N VAL A 449 -0.56 13.02 -15.47
CA VAL A 449 0.88 12.89 -15.63
C VAL A 449 1.31 13.50 -16.97
N ARG A 450 2.23 14.48 -16.92
CA ARG A 450 2.63 15.28 -18.09
C ARG A 450 3.88 14.76 -18.81
N ASN A 451 4.64 13.89 -18.17
CA ASN A 451 5.93 13.39 -18.66
C ASN A 451 5.99 11.86 -18.56
N ASN A 452 6.77 11.23 -19.44
CA ASN A 452 7.16 9.84 -19.24
C ASN A 452 8.19 9.73 -18.11
N PRO A 453 8.41 8.53 -17.55
CA PRO A 453 9.52 8.31 -16.63
C PRO A 453 10.85 8.71 -17.29
N SER A 454 11.81 9.12 -16.46
CA SER A 454 13.06 9.73 -16.91
C SER A 454 13.93 8.75 -17.73
N GLY A 455 14.70 9.30 -18.67
CA GLY A 455 15.67 8.55 -19.46
C GLY A 455 15.07 7.43 -20.31
N ASP A 456 15.83 6.34 -20.50
CA ASP A 456 15.37 5.12 -21.16
C ASP A 456 14.57 4.25 -20.18
N TYR A 457 13.33 4.65 -19.93
CA TYR A 457 12.42 3.97 -19.01
C TYR A 457 12.09 2.54 -19.41
N LYS A 458 12.23 2.17 -20.69
CA LYS A 458 12.01 0.79 -21.15
C LYS A 458 13.10 -0.15 -20.66
N SER A 459 14.36 0.31 -20.66
CA SER A 459 15.47 -0.44 -20.05
C SER A 459 15.31 -0.63 -18.54
N MET A 460 14.47 0.20 -17.91
CA MET A 460 14.11 0.14 -16.49
C MET A 460 12.81 -0.61 -16.24
N PHE A 461 12.24 -1.25 -17.26
CA PHE A 461 11.01 -2.05 -17.17
C PHE A 461 9.81 -1.21 -16.73
N ARG A 462 9.77 0.07 -17.09
CA ARG A 462 8.59 0.92 -16.98
C ARG A 462 7.88 1.01 -18.33
N HIS A 463 6.58 1.29 -18.27
CA HIS A 463 5.76 1.63 -19.44
C HIS A 463 5.56 3.14 -19.54
N MET A 464 4.99 3.61 -20.66
CA MET A 464 4.73 5.05 -20.85
C MET A 464 3.68 5.56 -19.86
N SER A 465 3.90 6.76 -19.31
CA SER A 465 3.01 7.37 -18.32
C SER A 465 2.49 8.75 -18.74
N LYS A 466 3.08 9.38 -19.77
CA LYS A 466 2.61 10.67 -20.27
C LYS A 466 1.17 10.55 -20.77
N GLY A 467 0.28 11.36 -20.20
CA GLY A 467 -1.15 11.37 -20.53
C GLY A 467 -2.03 10.57 -19.57
N SER A 468 -1.43 9.76 -18.70
CA SER A 468 -2.16 8.92 -17.76
C SER A 468 -2.67 9.68 -16.53
N TRP A 469 -3.60 9.04 -15.83
CA TRP A 469 -3.87 9.29 -14.42
C TRP A 469 -3.42 8.06 -13.62
N THR A 470 -2.78 8.33 -12.48
CA THR A 470 -2.35 7.30 -11.52
C THR A 470 -3.54 6.89 -10.66
N PHE A 471 -3.37 5.92 -9.76
CA PHE A 471 -4.42 5.60 -8.79
C PHE A 471 -4.58 6.71 -7.72
N SER A 472 -3.45 7.27 -7.25
CA SER A 472 -3.42 8.34 -6.23
C SER A 472 -3.31 9.73 -6.84
N ASP A 473 -2.14 10.33 -6.84
CA ASP A 473 -1.86 11.68 -7.34
C ASP A 473 -0.73 11.66 -8.38
N CYS A 474 -0.50 12.82 -9.00
CA CYS A 474 0.50 12.97 -10.05
C CYS A 474 1.90 12.60 -9.56
N ASP A 475 2.22 12.71 -8.26
CA ASP A 475 3.53 12.41 -7.68
C ASP A 475 3.80 10.91 -7.49
N HIS A 476 2.80 10.04 -7.57
CA HIS A 476 3.02 8.59 -7.63
C HIS A 476 3.66 8.17 -8.95
N GLY A 477 3.25 8.79 -10.07
CA GLY A 477 3.85 8.60 -11.40
C GLY A 477 3.67 7.22 -12.04
N TRP A 478 2.92 6.30 -11.43
CA TRP A 478 2.59 5.01 -12.02
C TRP A 478 1.27 5.08 -12.76
N GLN A 479 1.31 4.97 -14.10
CA GLN A 479 0.11 4.96 -14.93
C GLN A 479 -0.79 3.78 -14.57
N LEU A 480 -2.10 3.98 -14.64
CA LEU A 480 -3.08 2.94 -14.42
C LEU A 480 -4.19 3.05 -15.47
N SER A 481 -4.52 1.93 -16.13
CA SER A 481 -5.41 1.90 -17.30
C SER A 481 -6.83 2.36 -16.97
N ASP A 482 -7.43 1.78 -15.93
CA ASP A 482 -8.78 2.12 -15.50
C ASP A 482 -8.86 3.56 -14.98
N SER A 483 -7.91 4.02 -14.16
CA SER A 483 -7.88 5.39 -13.66
C SER A 483 -7.74 6.38 -14.80
N THR A 484 -6.91 6.06 -15.80
CA THR A 484 -6.79 6.87 -17.01
C THR A 484 -8.09 6.91 -17.79
N ALA A 485 -8.79 5.78 -17.93
CA ALA A 485 -10.07 5.71 -18.65
C ALA A 485 -11.19 6.48 -17.92
N GLU A 486 -11.31 6.32 -16.60
CA GLU A 486 -12.32 6.98 -15.78
C GLU A 486 -12.13 8.50 -15.73
N ASN A 487 -10.89 8.97 -15.56
CA ASN A 487 -10.57 10.39 -15.61
C ASN A 487 -10.76 10.98 -17.01
N LEU A 488 -10.37 10.25 -18.07
CA LEU A 488 -10.62 10.67 -19.46
C LEU A 488 -12.12 10.80 -19.73
N LYS A 489 -12.93 9.83 -19.30
CA LYS A 489 -14.40 9.87 -19.40
C LYS A 489 -14.97 11.10 -18.70
N CYS A 490 -14.48 11.42 -17.49
CA CYS A 490 -14.90 12.63 -16.79
C CYS A 490 -14.56 13.90 -17.57
N CYS A 491 -13.33 14.03 -18.10
CA CYS A 491 -12.94 15.18 -18.93
C CYS A 491 -13.85 15.35 -20.15
N LEU A 492 -14.21 14.25 -20.82
CA LEU A 492 -15.11 14.27 -21.98
C LEU A 492 -16.53 14.71 -21.58
N LEU A 493 -17.09 14.16 -20.51
CA LEU A 493 -18.43 14.54 -20.03
C LEU A 493 -18.49 16.00 -19.57
N LEU A 494 -17.48 16.46 -18.83
CA LEU A 494 -17.38 17.86 -18.39
C LEU A 494 -17.25 18.81 -19.58
N SER A 495 -16.61 18.39 -20.68
CA SER A 495 -16.47 19.21 -21.89
C SER A 495 -17.80 19.51 -22.61
N LEU A 496 -18.88 18.79 -22.26
CA LEU A 496 -20.23 19.02 -22.77
C LEU A 496 -20.99 20.11 -21.98
N LEU A 497 -20.47 20.51 -20.81
CA LEU A 497 -21.06 21.54 -19.98
C LEU A 497 -20.51 22.94 -20.33
N PRO A 498 -21.27 24.02 -20.06
CA PRO A 498 -20.79 25.39 -20.24
C PRO A 498 -19.51 25.70 -19.44
N PRO A 499 -18.50 26.37 -20.03
CA PRO A 499 -17.26 26.76 -19.33
C PRO A 499 -17.50 27.63 -18.10
N GLU A 500 -18.61 28.36 -18.04
CA GLU A 500 -19.01 29.18 -16.89
C GLU A 500 -19.28 28.32 -15.65
N ILE A 501 -19.64 27.05 -15.83
CA ILE A 501 -19.94 26.11 -14.75
C ILE A 501 -18.69 25.32 -14.36
N VAL A 502 -17.98 24.74 -15.33
CA VAL A 502 -16.90 23.77 -15.07
C VAL A 502 -15.50 24.26 -15.42
N GLY A 503 -15.37 25.52 -15.85
CA GLY A 503 -14.13 26.10 -16.36
C GLY A 503 -13.75 25.58 -17.75
N GLU A 504 -12.59 26.03 -18.22
CA GLU A 504 -12.08 25.67 -19.55
C GLU A 504 -11.89 24.17 -19.74
N LYS A 505 -12.19 23.71 -20.96
CA LYS A 505 -12.04 22.33 -21.39
C LYS A 505 -10.56 21.92 -21.35
N MET A 506 -10.32 20.62 -21.21
CA MET A 506 -8.98 20.07 -21.33
C MET A 506 -8.49 20.13 -22.78
N GLU A 507 -7.25 20.58 -22.99
CA GLU A 507 -6.67 20.69 -24.34
C GLU A 507 -6.68 19.33 -25.08
N PRO A 508 -7.07 19.29 -26.38
CA PRO A 508 -7.20 18.05 -27.15
C PRO A 508 -5.95 17.16 -27.14
N GLU A 509 -4.76 17.74 -27.19
CA GLU A 509 -3.48 17.00 -27.19
C GLU A 509 -3.33 16.17 -25.92
N ARG A 510 -3.85 16.67 -24.79
CA ARG A 510 -3.80 15.97 -23.51
C ARG A 510 -4.75 14.78 -23.48
N LEU A 511 -5.88 14.88 -24.17
CA LEU A 511 -6.82 13.78 -24.35
C LEU A 511 -6.22 12.70 -25.26
N TYR A 512 -5.52 13.10 -26.32
CA TYR A 512 -4.81 12.18 -27.20
C TYR A 512 -3.68 11.43 -26.48
N ASP A 513 -2.91 12.12 -25.63
CA ASP A 513 -1.91 11.47 -24.78
C ASP A 513 -2.55 10.38 -23.89
N ALA A 514 -3.72 10.63 -23.31
CA ALA A 514 -4.44 9.64 -22.50
C ALA A 514 -4.92 8.43 -23.32
N VAL A 515 -5.49 8.67 -24.50
CA VAL A 515 -5.90 7.62 -25.44
C VAL A 515 -4.70 6.77 -25.86
N ASN A 516 -3.53 7.38 -26.10
CA ASN A 516 -2.31 6.66 -26.43
C ASN A 516 -1.89 5.69 -25.32
N VAL A 517 -1.99 6.11 -24.05
CA VAL A 517 -1.72 5.21 -22.91
C VAL A 517 -2.66 4.02 -22.93
N ILE A 518 -3.98 4.24 -23.01
CA ILE A 518 -4.97 3.15 -23.00
C ILE A 518 -4.73 2.18 -24.15
N LEU A 519 -4.56 2.68 -25.38
CA LEU A 519 -4.31 1.84 -26.55
C LEU A 519 -2.99 1.06 -26.46
N SER A 520 -1.97 1.65 -25.84
CA SER A 520 -0.68 0.97 -25.67
C SER A 520 -0.71 -0.22 -24.71
N LEU A 521 -1.74 -0.32 -23.86
CA LEU A 521 -1.92 -1.41 -22.89
C LEU A 521 -2.75 -2.58 -23.45
N GLN A 522 -3.36 -2.41 -24.64
CA GLN A 522 -4.25 -3.43 -25.19
C GLN A 522 -3.50 -4.73 -25.49
N SER A 523 -3.96 -5.82 -24.87
CA SER A 523 -3.43 -7.16 -25.08
C SER A 523 -4.00 -7.79 -26.35
N LYS A 524 -3.35 -8.86 -26.84
CA LYS A 524 -3.77 -9.57 -28.07
C LYS A 524 -5.20 -10.14 -28.02
N ASN A 525 -5.72 -10.40 -26.81
CA ASN A 525 -7.09 -10.86 -26.59
C ASN A 525 -8.11 -9.72 -26.52
N GLY A 526 -7.68 -8.46 -26.70
CA GLY A 526 -8.52 -7.26 -26.60
C GLY A 526 -8.65 -6.70 -25.19
N GLY A 527 -8.22 -7.41 -24.14
CA GLY A 527 -8.27 -6.96 -22.75
C GLY A 527 -7.20 -5.92 -22.43
N LEU A 528 -7.43 -5.15 -21.35
CA LEU A 528 -6.54 -4.11 -20.86
C LEU A 528 -6.07 -4.46 -19.44
N PRO A 529 -4.78 -4.75 -19.23
CA PRO A 529 -4.23 -4.91 -17.89
C PRO A 529 -4.10 -3.55 -17.17
N PRO A 530 -3.90 -3.55 -15.83
CA PRO A 530 -3.81 -2.33 -15.04
C PRO A 530 -2.60 -1.44 -15.38
N TRP A 531 -1.37 -1.92 -15.21
CA TRP A 531 -0.17 -1.06 -15.30
C TRP A 531 0.64 -1.22 -16.59
N GLU A 532 0.77 -2.46 -17.08
CA GLU A 532 1.72 -2.83 -18.12
C GLU A 532 1.07 -3.85 -19.09
N PRO A 533 1.47 -3.88 -20.37
CA PRO A 533 0.97 -4.88 -21.30
C PRO A 533 1.25 -6.29 -20.77
N ALA A 534 0.29 -7.21 -20.92
CA ALA A 534 0.43 -8.57 -20.42
C ALA A 534 1.67 -9.24 -21.04
N SER A 535 2.65 -9.58 -20.20
CA SER A 535 3.80 -10.35 -20.64
C SER A 535 3.33 -11.77 -21.00
N SER A 536 3.83 -12.30 -22.11
CA SER A 536 3.20 -13.36 -22.91
C SER A 536 3.21 -14.79 -22.33
N TYR A 537 3.25 -14.99 -21.01
CA TYR A 537 3.41 -16.32 -20.43
C TYR A 537 2.38 -16.61 -19.34
N TYR A 538 1.16 -16.95 -19.76
CA TYR A 538 0.02 -17.36 -18.91
C TYR A 538 0.37 -18.45 -17.87
N TRP A 539 1.39 -19.28 -18.13
CA TRP A 539 1.87 -20.32 -17.22
C TRP A 539 2.67 -19.79 -16.02
N MET A 540 3.12 -18.53 -16.07
CA MET A 540 3.75 -17.85 -14.94
C MET A 540 2.69 -17.38 -13.92
N GLU A 541 1.51 -16.94 -14.36
CA GLU A 541 0.59 -16.17 -13.48
C GLU A 541 -0.76 -16.86 -13.15
N PHE A 542 -1.33 -17.74 -14.01
CA PHE A 542 -2.70 -18.29 -13.79
C PHE A 542 -2.80 -19.83 -13.73
N PRO A 543 -3.81 -20.39 -13.02
CA PRO A 543 -4.02 -21.84 -12.88
C PRO A 543 -4.59 -22.46 -14.15
N SER A 544 -3.73 -22.80 -15.11
CA SER A 544 -4.09 -23.76 -16.16
C SER A 544 -3.96 -25.20 -15.64
N PRO A 545 -4.89 -26.13 -15.96
CA PRO A 545 -4.78 -27.57 -15.65
C PRO A 545 -3.52 -28.25 -16.22
N LEU A 546 -2.78 -27.58 -17.10
CA LEU A 546 -1.58 -28.08 -17.76
C LEU A 546 -0.26 -27.62 -17.11
N SER A 547 -0.26 -26.79 -16.05
CA SER A 547 0.96 -26.20 -15.48
C SER A 547 1.64 -27.06 -14.39
N LYS A 548 2.34 -28.12 -14.81
CA LYS A 548 3.31 -28.86 -13.95
C LYS A 548 4.66 -28.15 -13.78
N PHE A 549 4.85 -26.99 -14.41
CA PHE A 549 6.06 -26.15 -14.31
C PHE A 549 5.71 -24.80 -13.68
N ARG A 550 5.34 -24.81 -12.40
CA ARG A 550 5.23 -23.59 -11.60
C ARG A 550 6.59 -23.35 -10.95
N ILE A 551 7.24 -22.31 -11.40
CA ILE A 551 8.57 -21.90 -10.96
C ILE A 551 8.42 -20.43 -10.53
N VAL A 552 8.66 -20.18 -9.25
CA VAL A 552 8.76 -18.86 -8.56
C VAL A 552 7.47 -18.17 -8.05
N LEU A 553 6.29 -18.33 -8.65
CA LEU A 553 5.22 -17.32 -8.45
C LEU A 553 4.04 -17.70 -7.52
N GLN A 554 4.13 -18.82 -6.78
CA GLN A 554 2.98 -19.30 -6.00
C GLN A 554 2.78 -18.59 -4.65
N GLU A 555 3.84 -18.05 -4.07
CA GLU A 555 3.78 -17.19 -2.87
C GLU A 555 3.22 -15.78 -3.18
N MET A 556 3.09 -15.43 -4.45
CA MET A 556 2.61 -14.12 -4.92
C MET A 556 1.09 -14.00 -4.98
N LYS A 557 0.34 -15.03 -4.55
CA LYS A 557 -1.13 -14.96 -4.54
C LYS A 557 -1.73 -14.24 -3.34
N ILE A 558 -0.89 -13.78 -2.41
CA ILE A 558 -1.27 -12.65 -1.53
C ILE A 558 -1.64 -11.46 -2.42
N TRP A 559 -0.88 -11.18 -3.49
CA TRP A 559 -1.24 -10.14 -4.46
C TRP A 559 -2.47 -10.49 -5.29
N SER A 560 -2.75 -11.76 -5.63
CA SER A 560 -4.00 -12.12 -6.30
C SER A 560 -5.20 -11.80 -5.42
N LYS A 561 -5.20 -12.14 -4.12
CA LYS A 561 -6.30 -11.76 -3.23
C LYS A 561 -6.33 -10.27 -2.90
N ILE A 562 -5.18 -9.63 -2.77
CA ILE A 562 -5.08 -8.18 -2.60
C ILE A 562 -5.55 -7.48 -3.89
N SER A 563 -5.30 -8.04 -5.07
CA SER A 563 -5.80 -7.52 -6.34
C SER A 563 -7.28 -7.78 -6.52
N ASP A 564 -7.79 -8.95 -6.11
CA ASP A 564 -9.24 -9.21 -6.04
C ASP A 564 -9.89 -8.22 -5.03
N PHE A 565 -9.16 -7.77 -4.01
CA PHE A 565 -9.65 -6.78 -3.05
C PHE A 565 -9.63 -5.33 -3.59
N PHE A 566 -8.64 -4.97 -4.41
CA PHE A 566 -8.46 -3.61 -4.94
C PHE A 566 -9.03 -3.40 -6.35
N PHE A 567 -9.17 -4.45 -7.17
CA PHE A 567 -9.38 -4.34 -8.62
C PHE A 567 -10.44 -5.29 -9.21
N ASP A 568 -11.08 -6.19 -8.43
CA ASP A 568 -12.29 -6.89 -8.91
C ASP A 568 -13.53 -6.00 -8.75
N ARG A 569 -13.71 -5.09 -9.72
CA ARG A 569 -15.03 -4.60 -10.16
C ARG A 569 -15.08 -4.37 -11.66
#